data_AF-A0A6V7I3G7-F1
#
_entry.id   AF-A0A6V7I3G7-F1
#
_cell.length_a   1.000
_cell.length_b   1.000
_cell.length_c   1.000
_cell.angle_alpha   90.00
_cell.angle_beta   90.00
_cell.angle_gamma   90.00
#
_symmetry.space_group_name_H-M   'P 1'
#
loop_
_entity.id
_entity.type
_entity.pdbx_description
1 polymer ?
#
loop_
_entity_poly.entity_id
_entity_poly.type
_entity_poly.pdbx_seq_one_letter_code
_entity_poly.pdbx_strand_id
1 'polypeptide(L)'
;EIESIEQRILAAIDSGYIYDKDGKQYNLYTPEGLNYLGNLIEGNYDSCNTRFYGAIDALYRDIFGVYYDCKHKNCFIPSSLQLFTTSLRDPAFYRLYKKIIGFFYRYKCNLPTYTRSELDFNGVAIENVDVDKLYTFFEGYDYLINNDLAVDNIKDGFDFKVKTRKYRLNYKPFTYRINVKSDKDIKGIVRIFMGPSYDDKYFKVQNYFYYNWYNFVELDKFIVD
;
A
#
# COMPACT_ATOMS: atom_id res chain seq x y z
N GLU A 1 13.53 22.20 0.07
CA GLU A 1 13.14 21.53 -1.20
C GLU A 1 11.92 20.63 -1.02
N ILE A 2 11.99 19.61 -0.16
CA ILE A 2 10.85 18.70 0.12
C ILE A 2 9.55 19.45 0.45
N GLU A 3 9.59 20.44 1.35
CA GLU A 3 8.39 21.21 1.72
C GLU A 3 7.74 21.89 0.50
N SER A 4 8.55 22.35 -0.47
CA SER A 4 8.02 22.96 -1.69
C SER A 4 7.36 21.93 -2.60
N ILE A 5 7.93 20.74 -2.72
CA ILE A 5 7.34 19.63 -3.47
C ILE A 5 6.02 19.19 -2.83
N GLU A 6 6.00 19.02 -1.51
CA GLU A 6 4.78 18.71 -0.76
C GLU A 6 3.68 19.75 -1.01
N GLN A 7 4.02 21.03 -0.93
CA GLN A 7 3.10 22.12 -1.19
C GLN A 7 2.57 22.10 -2.62
N ARG A 8 3.41 21.78 -3.62
CA ARG A 8 2.97 21.67 -5.03
C ARG A 8 2.01 20.51 -5.25
N ILE A 9 2.28 19.35 -4.63
CA ILE A 9 1.39 18.19 -4.69
C ILE A 9 0.04 18.53 -4.03
N LEU A 10 0.07 19.14 -2.84
CA LEU A 10 -1.15 19.57 -2.14
C LEU A 10 -1.93 20.61 -2.94
N ALA A 11 -1.26 21.60 -3.51
CA ALA A 11 -1.89 22.62 -4.35
C ALA A 11 -2.52 22.02 -5.62
N ALA A 12 -1.89 21.01 -6.23
CA ALA A 12 -2.47 20.30 -7.36
C ALA A 12 -3.75 19.54 -6.96
N ILE A 13 -3.72 18.83 -5.84
CA ILE A 13 -4.89 18.14 -5.30
C ILE A 13 -6.01 19.14 -4.97
N ASP A 14 -5.70 20.21 -4.24
CA ASP A 14 -6.68 21.19 -3.78
C ASP A 14 -7.29 22.00 -4.92
N SER A 15 -6.50 22.34 -5.94
CA SER A 15 -7.01 23.03 -7.14
C SER A 15 -7.75 22.08 -8.08
N GLY A 16 -7.47 20.78 -8.02
CA GLY A 16 -8.00 19.77 -8.93
C GLY A 16 -7.28 19.69 -10.27
N TYR A 17 -6.11 20.32 -10.40
CA TYR A 17 -5.38 20.36 -11.66
C TYR A 17 -3.88 20.15 -11.50
N ILE A 18 -3.29 19.51 -12.51
CA ILE A 18 -1.84 19.39 -12.69
C ILE A 18 -1.43 20.05 -14.00
N TYR A 19 -0.16 20.45 -14.06
CA TYR A 19 0.43 21.09 -15.24
C TYR A 19 1.62 20.27 -15.73
N ASP A 20 1.64 19.95 -17.02
CA ASP A 20 2.82 19.32 -17.62
C ASP A 20 3.96 20.33 -17.84
N LYS A 21 5.07 19.84 -18.40
CA LYS A 21 6.25 20.65 -18.73
C LYS A 21 5.97 21.79 -19.71
N ASP A 22 4.93 21.67 -20.53
CA ASP A 22 4.55 22.64 -21.56
C ASP A 22 3.48 23.63 -21.04
N GLY A 23 3.08 23.48 -19.77
CA GLY A 23 2.07 24.32 -19.11
C GLY A 23 0.63 23.89 -19.41
N LYS A 24 0.42 22.76 -20.09
CA LYS A 24 -0.92 22.24 -20.34
C LYS A 24 -1.52 21.68 -19.05
N GLN A 25 -2.76 22.08 -18.80
CA GLN A 25 -3.51 21.75 -17.61
C GLN A 25 -4.29 20.43 -17.81
N TYR A 26 -4.26 19.56 -16.80
CA TYR A 26 -5.04 18.31 -16.76
C TYR A 26 -5.88 18.27 -15.50
N ASN A 27 -7.14 17.85 -15.63
CA ASN A 27 -8.07 17.70 -14.51
C ASN A 27 -7.82 16.37 -13.76
N LEU A 28 -7.59 16.46 -12.46
CA LEU A 28 -7.36 15.33 -11.56
C LEU A 28 -8.65 14.61 -11.14
N TYR A 29 -9.83 15.23 -11.27
CA TYR A 29 -11.11 14.62 -10.90
C TYR A 29 -11.78 14.00 -12.12
N THR A 30 -11.02 13.14 -12.79
CA THR A 30 -11.39 12.33 -13.95
C THR A 30 -11.12 10.85 -13.61
N PRO A 31 -11.66 9.88 -14.37
CA PRO A 31 -11.38 8.46 -14.16
C PRO A 31 -9.87 8.12 -14.15
N GLU A 32 -9.07 8.82 -14.93
CA GLU A 32 -7.61 8.66 -15.03
C GLU A 32 -6.85 9.44 -13.96
N GLY A 33 -7.52 10.33 -13.23
CA GLY A 33 -6.90 11.29 -12.32
C GLY A 33 -6.09 10.68 -11.19
N LEU A 34 -6.54 9.53 -10.65
CA LEU A 34 -5.78 8.80 -9.64
C LEU A 34 -4.45 8.29 -10.20
N ASN A 35 -4.43 7.86 -11.46
CA ASN A 35 -3.22 7.41 -12.14
C ASN A 35 -2.24 8.57 -12.33
N TYR A 36 -2.73 9.73 -12.78
CA TYR A 36 -1.89 10.94 -12.88
C TYR A 36 -1.30 11.34 -11.53
N LEU A 37 -2.11 11.33 -10.47
CA LEU A 37 -1.63 11.64 -9.13
C LEU A 37 -0.60 10.63 -8.63
N GLY A 38 -0.83 9.33 -8.88
CA GLY A 38 0.12 8.26 -8.54
C GLY A 38 1.48 8.47 -9.18
N ASN A 39 1.50 8.69 -10.51
CA ASN A 39 2.72 8.94 -11.26
C ASN A 39 3.46 10.20 -10.77
N LEU A 40 2.69 11.26 -10.47
CA LEU A 40 3.22 12.52 -9.97
C LEU A 40 3.87 12.37 -8.59
N ILE A 41 3.21 11.67 -7.65
CA ILE A 41 3.72 11.46 -6.29
C ILE A 41 4.95 10.54 -6.32
N GLU A 42 4.89 9.43 -7.05
CA GLU A 42 6.04 8.51 -7.19
C GLU A 42 7.22 9.21 -7.89
N GLY A 43 6.93 10.10 -8.83
CA GLY A 43 7.94 10.73 -9.68
C GLY A 43 8.50 9.77 -10.74
N ASN A 44 7.69 8.80 -11.17
CA ASN A 44 8.07 7.81 -12.18
C ASN A 44 8.14 8.43 -13.59
N TYR A 45 8.51 7.62 -14.59
CA TYR A 45 8.67 8.08 -15.98
C TYR A 45 7.39 8.68 -16.59
N ASP A 46 6.23 8.24 -16.12
CA ASP A 46 4.92 8.70 -16.60
C ASP A 46 4.42 9.95 -15.86
N SER A 47 5.23 10.52 -14.96
CA SER A 47 4.93 11.80 -14.32
C SER A 47 5.02 12.94 -15.34
N CYS A 48 3.96 13.76 -15.39
CA CYS A 48 3.82 14.82 -16.40
C CYS A 48 4.87 15.93 -16.28
N ASN A 49 5.47 16.11 -15.09
CA ASN A 49 6.47 17.13 -14.82
C ASN A 49 7.31 16.81 -13.57
N THR A 50 8.21 15.82 -13.67
CA THR A 50 9.12 15.43 -12.58
C THR A 50 10.01 16.56 -12.07
N ARG A 51 10.37 17.54 -12.92
CA ARG A 51 11.15 18.71 -12.50
C ARG A 51 10.38 19.62 -11.54
N PHE A 52 9.07 19.75 -11.74
CA PHE A 52 8.22 20.59 -10.91
C PHE A 52 7.67 19.86 -9.69
N TYR A 53 7.16 18.64 -9.87
CA TYR A 53 6.55 17.86 -8.79
C TYR A 53 7.51 16.92 -8.05
N GLY A 54 8.72 16.71 -8.57
CA GLY A 54 9.74 15.89 -7.93
C GLY A 54 9.42 14.39 -7.89
N ALA A 55 10.12 13.70 -7.00
CA ALA A 55 9.91 12.28 -6.66
C ALA A 55 9.95 12.16 -5.13
N ILE A 56 8.80 12.28 -4.47
CA ILE A 56 8.77 12.52 -3.03
C ILE A 56 9.22 11.31 -2.21
N ASP A 57 8.93 10.09 -2.69
CA ASP A 57 9.39 8.85 -2.04
C ASP A 57 10.92 8.77 -2.02
N ALA A 58 11.56 9.00 -3.18
CA ALA A 58 13.02 9.02 -3.30
C ALA A 58 13.64 10.06 -2.37
N LEU A 59 13.12 11.30 -2.37
CA LEU A 59 13.62 12.38 -1.52
C LEU A 59 13.45 12.06 -0.03
N TYR A 60 12.33 11.46 0.39
CA TYR A 60 12.17 11.03 1.77
C TYR A 60 13.18 9.95 2.16
N ARG A 61 13.40 8.95 1.31
CA ARG A 61 14.37 7.89 1.57
C ARG A 61 15.79 8.43 1.66
N ASP A 62 16.15 9.42 0.84
CA ASP A 62 17.45 10.09 0.88
C ASP A 62 17.66 10.85 2.19
N ILE A 63 16.66 11.61 2.63
CA ILE A 63 16.76 12.42 3.85
C ILE A 63 16.74 11.55 5.11
N PHE A 64 15.78 10.63 5.22
CA PHE A 64 15.64 9.79 6.43
C PHE A 64 16.60 8.61 6.45
N GLY A 65 17.14 8.23 5.29
CA GLY A 65 18.17 7.21 5.17
C GLY A 65 19.53 7.66 5.72
N VAL A 66 19.68 8.94 6.10
CA VAL A 66 20.96 9.52 6.55
C VAL A 66 22.06 9.23 5.53
N TYR A 67 21.81 9.65 4.29
CA TYR A 67 22.75 9.48 3.19
C TYR A 67 24.13 10.04 3.57
N TYR A 68 25.16 9.19 3.50
CA TYR A 68 26.54 9.63 3.66
C TYR A 68 27.01 10.25 2.36
N ASP A 69 27.38 11.53 2.38
CA ASP A 69 27.87 12.25 1.20
C ASP A 69 29.27 11.77 0.79
N CYS A 70 29.30 10.67 0.05
CA CYS A 70 30.50 10.15 -0.58
C CYS A 70 30.92 11.06 -1.75
N LYS A 71 32.09 11.70 -1.64
CA LYS A 71 32.67 12.54 -2.71
C LYS A 71 32.97 11.78 -4.03
N HIS A 72 33.00 10.44 -3.99
CA HIS A 72 33.24 9.61 -5.16
C HIS A 72 31.94 9.00 -5.69
N LYS A 73 31.70 9.13 -7.00
CA LYS A 73 30.48 8.64 -7.68
C LYS A 73 30.16 7.14 -7.48
N ASN A 74 31.16 6.33 -7.14
CA ASN A 74 31.02 4.88 -6.93
C ASN A 74 30.98 4.48 -5.45
N CYS A 75 31.07 5.44 -4.53
CA CYS A 75 30.95 5.20 -3.10
C CYS A 75 29.50 5.43 -2.73
N PHE A 76 28.81 4.36 -2.34
CA PHE A 76 27.43 4.40 -1.90
C PHE A 76 27.29 3.47 -0.70
N ILE A 77 26.90 4.04 0.44
CA ILE A 77 26.59 3.29 1.65
C ILE A 77 25.07 3.31 1.81
N PRO A 78 24.35 2.27 1.37
CA PRO A 78 22.89 2.24 1.45
C PRO A 78 22.42 2.17 2.90
N SER A 79 21.35 2.88 3.20
CA SER A 79 20.57 2.65 4.41
C SER A 79 19.51 1.57 4.17
N SER A 80 18.84 1.18 5.26
CA SER A 80 17.63 0.33 5.23
C SER A 80 16.60 0.82 4.22
N LEU A 81 16.44 2.13 4.07
CA LEU A 81 15.45 2.79 3.22
C LEU A 81 15.85 2.86 1.73
N GLN A 82 17.08 2.52 1.36
CA GLN A 82 17.52 2.59 -0.04
C GLN A 82 17.47 1.27 -0.79
N LEU A 83 17.12 0.18 -0.10
CA LEU A 83 16.87 -1.11 -0.72
C LEU A 83 15.46 -1.58 -0.36
N PHE A 84 14.69 -1.97 -1.38
CA PHE A 84 13.32 -2.44 -1.18
C PHE A 84 13.23 -3.65 -0.24
N THR A 85 14.22 -4.55 -0.29
CA THR A 85 14.28 -5.75 0.56
C THR A 85 14.51 -5.46 2.04
N THR A 86 15.03 -4.27 2.39
CA THR A 86 15.30 -3.86 3.78
C THR A 86 14.40 -2.73 4.28
N SER A 87 13.70 -2.03 3.38
CA SER A 87 12.93 -0.82 3.71
C SER A 87 11.91 -1.05 4.82
N LEU A 88 11.17 -2.16 4.76
CA LEU A 88 10.14 -2.54 5.74
C LEU A 88 10.69 -2.81 7.15
N ARG A 89 12.02 -2.93 7.31
CA ARG A 89 12.66 -3.14 8.63
C ARG A 89 12.81 -1.85 9.42
N ASP A 90 12.77 -0.70 8.74
CA ASP A 90 12.92 0.59 9.38
C ASP A 90 11.56 1.17 9.77
N PRO A 91 11.31 1.51 11.04
CA PRO A 91 10.06 2.16 11.45
C PRO A 91 9.78 3.48 10.71
N ALA A 92 10.82 4.19 10.24
CA ALA A 92 10.66 5.39 9.44
C ALA A 92 9.88 5.12 8.16
N PHE A 93 10.08 3.97 7.51
CA PHE A 93 9.34 3.58 6.30
C PHE A 93 7.82 3.79 6.47
N TYR A 94 7.25 3.24 7.54
CA TYR A 94 5.80 3.32 7.78
C TYR A 94 5.33 4.76 8.05
N ARG A 95 6.18 5.60 8.65
CA ARG A 95 5.88 7.02 8.88
C ARG A 95 5.91 7.82 7.57
N LEU A 96 6.89 7.53 6.70
CA LEU A 96 7.01 8.15 5.38
C LEU A 96 5.84 7.77 4.49
N TYR A 97 5.55 6.48 4.37
CA TYR A 97 4.41 6.03 3.57
C TYR A 97 3.08 6.50 4.14
N LYS A 98 2.92 6.60 5.47
CA LYS A 98 1.73 7.24 6.05
C LYS A 98 1.56 8.69 5.58
N LYS A 99 2.66 9.44 5.44
CA LYS A 99 2.64 10.82 4.91
C LYS A 99 2.30 10.84 3.42
N ILE A 100 2.94 9.99 2.61
CA ILE A 100 2.66 9.85 1.17
C ILE A 100 1.20 9.48 0.92
N ILE A 101 0.70 8.47 1.62
CA ILE A 101 -0.69 8.01 1.53
C ILE A 101 -1.68 9.11 1.96
N GLY A 102 -1.27 10.04 2.84
CA GLY A 102 -2.05 11.23 3.19
C GLY A 102 -2.43 12.10 1.99
N PHE A 103 -1.58 12.18 0.95
CA PHE A 103 -1.93 12.89 -0.29
C PHE A 103 -3.08 12.19 -1.03
N PHE A 104 -3.02 10.86 -1.14
CA PHE A 104 -4.08 10.07 -1.74
C PHE A 104 -5.39 10.18 -0.94
N TYR A 105 -5.32 10.20 0.40
CA TYR A 105 -6.51 10.41 1.22
C TYR A 105 -7.14 11.78 0.98
N ARG A 106 -6.33 12.85 0.91
CA ARG A 106 -6.83 14.18 0.58
C ARG A 106 -7.49 14.23 -0.79
N TYR A 107 -6.89 13.59 -1.78
CA TYR A 107 -7.49 13.42 -3.11
C TYR A 107 -8.82 12.67 -3.06
N LYS A 108 -8.89 11.54 -2.34
CA LYS A 108 -10.11 10.75 -2.18
C LYS A 108 -11.22 11.52 -1.46
N CYS A 109 -10.90 12.38 -0.50
CA CYS A 109 -11.88 13.23 0.18
C CYS A 109 -12.52 14.29 -0.74
N ASN A 110 -11.87 14.63 -1.85
CA ASN A 110 -12.40 15.59 -2.83
C ASN A 110 -13.22 14.91 -3.94
N LEU A 111 -13.27 13.58 -3.98
CA LEU A 111 -14.14 12.84 -4.89
C LEU A 111 -15.58 12.82 -4.35
N PRO A 112 -16.59 12.73 -5.23
CA PRO A 112 -17.96 12.49 -4.81
C PRO A 112 -18.05 11.16 -4.06
N THR A 113 -18.86 11.14 -3.01
CA THR A 113 -19.16 9.91 -2.26
C THR A 113 -20.09 9.02 -3.07
N TYR A 114 -19.97 7.71 -2.89
CA TYR A 114 -20.89 6.77 -3.51
C TYR A 114 -22.32 7.01 -3.02
N THR A 115 -23.24 7.10 -3.98
CA THR A 115 -24.67 7.12 -3.73
C THR A 115 -25.16 5.74 -3.34
N ARG A 116 -26.32 5.68 -2.67
CA ARG A 116 -26.95 4.41 -2.30
C ARG A 116 -27.21 3.52 -3.51
N SER A 117 -27.66 4.11 -4.63
CA SER A 117 -27.91 3.41 -5.89
C SER A 117 -26.65 2.83 -6.54
N GLU A 118 -25.47 3.41 -6.33
CA GLU A 118 -24.21 2.88 -6.86
C GLU A 118 -23.69 1.70 -6.03
N LEU A 119 -24.06 1.63 -4.74
CA LEU A 119 -23.68 0.55 -3.84
C LEU A 119 -24.71 -0.58 -3.80
N ASP A 120 -25.96 -0.29 -4.14
CA ASP A 120 -27.05 -1.27 -4.11
C ASP A 120 -26.89 -2.30 -5.23
N PHE A 121 -26.86 -3.57 -4.83
CA PHE A 121 -26.95 -4.70 -5.73
C PHE A 121 -28.39 -5.25 -5.70
N ASN A 122 -29.26 -4.66 -6.53
CA ASN A 122 -30.70 -4.93 -6.49
C ASN A 122 -31.06 -6.41 -6.68
N GLY A 123 -31.84 -6.95 -5.74
CA GLY A 123 -32.28 -8.35 -5.75
C GLY A 123 -31.23 -9.34 -5.23
N VAL A 124 -30.14 -8.86 -4.59
CA VAL A 124 -29.14 -9.68 -3.92
C VAL A 124 -28.99 -9.19 -2.49
N ALA A 125 -29.09 -10.09 -1.51
CA ALA A 125 -28.92 -9.78 -0.10
C ALA A 125 -28.04 -10.84 0.58
N ILE A 126 -27.09 -10.39 1.39
CA ILE A 126 -26.32 -11.27 2.28
C ILE A 126 -27.16 -11.50 3.53
N GLU A 127 -27.61 -12.72 3.76
CA GLU A 127 -28.43 -13.08 4.92
C GLU A 127 -27.59 -13.38 6.15
N ASN A 128 -26.45 -14.04 5.96
CA ASN A 128 -25.54 -14.40 7.04
C ASN A 128 -24.08 -14.51 6.56
N VAL A 129 -23.15 -14.24 7.47
CA VAL A 129 -21.72 -14.49 7.29
C VAL A 129 -21.20 -15.17 8.54
N ASP A 130 -20.77 -16.41 8.41
CA ASP A 130 -20.10 -17.17 9.46
C ASP A 130 -18.63 -17.39 9.09
N VAL A 131 -17.73 -17.27 10.07
CA VAL A 131 -16.28 -17.41 9.85
C VAL A 131 -15.72 -18.32 10.93
N ASP A 132 -14.90 -19.30 10.52
CA ASP A 132 -14.20 -20.12 11.49
C ASP A 132 -13.33 -19.27 12.43
N LYS A 133 -12.99 -19.81 13.60
CA LYS A 133 -12.11 -19.13 14.56
C LYS A 133 -10.75 -18.83 13.94
N LEU A 134 -10.34 -17.57 14.02
CA LEU A 134 -9.04 -17.11 13.54
C LEU A 134 -7.96 -17.37 14.60
N TYR A 135 -6.93 -18.11 14.22
CA TYR A 135 -5.79 -18.41 15.09
C TYR A 135 -4.49 -18.06 14.38
N THR A 136 -3.65 -17.30 15.08
CA THR A 136 -2.27 -17.03 14.68
C THR A 136 -1.29 -17.73 15.61
N PHE A 137 -0.11 -18.04 15.08
CA PHE A 137 0.98 -18.64 15.85
C PHE A 137 2.32 -18.28 15.20
N PHE A 138 3.41 -18.52 15.92
CA PHE A 138 4.75 -18.42 15.35
C PHE A 138 5.28 -19.81 15.01
N GLU A 139 5.84 -19.95 13.81
CA GLU A 139 6.40 -21.21 13.32
C GLU A 139 7.85 -20.99 12.87
N GLY A 140 8.71 -21.97 13.18
CA GLY A 140 10.10 -21.96 12.75
C GLY A 140 10.22 -22.24 11.25
N TYR A 141 10.92 -21.38 10.53
CA TYR A 141 11.18 -21.51 9.11
C TYR A 141 12.69 -21.42 8.84
N ASP A 142 13.21 -22.36 8.05
CA ASP A 142 14.63 -22.45 7.72
C ASP A 142 14.92 -21.81 6.36
N TYR A 143 15.94 -20.95 6.32
CA TYR A 143 16.46 -20.31 5.12
C TYR A 143 17.88 -20.79 4.83
N LEU A 144 18.17 -21.17 3.59
CA LEU A 144 19.53 -21.40 3.14
C LEU A 144 20.26 -20.07 2.94
N ILE A 145 21.46 -19.94 3.50
CA ILE A 145 22.27 -18.71 3.45
C ILE A 145 23.64 -18.91 2.80
N ASN A 146 23.77 -19.95 1.97
CA ASN A 146 25.04 -20.29 1.32
C ASN A 146 25.68 -19.11 0.58
N ASN A 147 24.87 -18.27 -0.08
CA ASN A 147 25.35 -17.11 -0.85
C ASN A 147 25.92 -15.98 0.01
N ASP A 148 25.74 -16.03 1.34
CA ASP A 148 26.25 -15.03 2.28
C ASP A 148 27.60 -15.44 2.88
N LEU A 149 28.14 -16.59 2.47
CA LEU A 149 29.35 -17.18 3.03
C LEU A 149 30.44 -17.27 1.97
N ALA A 150 31.66 -16.88 2.36
CA ALA A 150 32.84 -17.08 1.53
C ALA A 150 33.29 -18.56 1.62
N VAL A 151 33.65 -19.12 0.47
CA VAL A 151 34.20 -20.48 0.34
C VAL A 151 35.48 -20.44 -0.49
N ASP A 152 36.40 -21.37 -0.25
CA ASP A 152 37.71 -21.38 -0.90
C ASP A 152 37.64 -21.73 -2.39
N ASN A 153 36.64 -22.53 -2.80
CA ASN A 153 36.43 -22.88 -4.20
C ASN A 153 34.95 -23.12 -4.52
N ILE A 154 34.62 -23.10 -5.82
CA ILE A 154 33.24 -23.21 -6.29
C ILE A 154 32.60 -24.57 -6.02
N LYS A 155 33.38 -25.66 -5.98
CA LYS A 155 32.85 -27.01 -5.71
C LYS A 155 32.32 -27.08 -4.27
N ASP A 156 33.09 -26.59 -3.32
CA ASP A 156 32.69 -26.53 -1.91
C ASP A 156 31.47 -25.62 -1.71
N GLY A 157 31.37 -24.53 -2.50
CA GLY A 157 30.20 -23.66 -2.51
C GLY A 157 28.90 -24.34 -2.95
N PHE A 158 28.97 -25.31 -3.88
CA PHE A 158 27.80 -26.07 -4.31
C PHE A 158 27.39 -27.17 -3.31
N ASP A 159 28.35 -27.72 -2.55
CA ASP A 159 28.09 -28.85 -1.66
C ASP A 159 27.68 -28.43 -0.24
N PHE A 160 28.14 -27.28 0.23
CA PHE A 160 27.86 -26.79 1.58
C PHE A 160 26.40 -26.38 1.75
N LYS A 161 25.79 -26.60 2.92
CA LYS A 161 24.39 -26.22 3.22
C LYS A 161 24.27 -25.62 4.62
N VAL A 162 24.22 -24.30 4.71
CA VAL A 162 23.95 -23.61 5.98
C VAL A 162 22.55 -23.05 6.00
N LYS A 163 21.86 -23.34 7.09
CA LYS A 163 20.52 -22.85 7.35
C LYS A 163 20.52 -21.91 8.55
N THR A 164 19.73 -20.85 8.44
CA THR A 164 19.31 -20.06 9.59
C THR A 164 17.82 -20.29 9.84
N ARG A 165 17.42 -20.43 11.11
CA ARG A 165 16.02 -20.58 11.50
C ARG A 165 15.48 -19.26 12.00
N LYS A 166 14.32 -18.84 11.50
CA LYS A 166 13.57 -17.70 12.03
C LYS A 166 12.13 -18.09 12.31
N TYR A 167 11.59 -17.56 13.41
CA TYR A 167 10.17 -17.68 13.69
C TYR A 167 9.38 -16.66 12.87
N ARG A 168 8.34 -17.11 12.17
CA ARG A 168 7.46 -16.27 11.35
C ARG A 168 6.04 -16.38 11.85
N LEU A 169 5.29 -15.28 11.73
CA LEU A 169 3.85 -15.30 11.93
C LEU A 169 3.20 -16.22 10.90
N ASN A 170 2.30 -17.08 11.35
CA ASN A 170 1.49 -17.97 10.54
C ASN A 170 0.05 -18.03 11.10
N TYR A 171 -0.86 -18.67 10.36
CA TYR A 171 -2.27 -18.79 10.73
C TYR A 171 -2.81 -20.20 10.45
N LYS A 172 -3.87 -20.60 11.17
CA LYS A 172 -4.61 -21.82 10.85
C LYS A 172 -5.60 -21.54 9.71
N PRO A 173 -5.68 -22.40 8.67
CA PRO A 173 -6.70 -22.25 7.63
C PRO A 173 -8.11 -22.13 8.23
N PHE A 174 -8.91 -21.26 7.61
CA PHE A 174 -10.27 -20.93 8.06
C PHE A 174 -11.15 -20.68 6.84
N THR A 175 -12.45 -20.89 6.99
CA THR A 175 -13.45 -20.77 5.91
C THR A 175 -14.47 -19.69 6.23
N TYR A 176 -14.84 -18.89 5.22
CA TYR A 176 -16.02 -18.02 5.26
C TYR A 176 -17.23 -18.76 4.69
N ARG A 177 -18.34 -18.75 5.40
CA ARG A 177 -19.64 -19.28 4.96
C ARG A 177 -20.61 -18.11 4.81
N ILE A 178 -20.75 -17.65 3.57
CA ILE A 178 -21.58 -16.49 3.21
C ILE A 178 -22.88 -17.03 2.61
N ASN A 179 -24.00 -16.78 3.29
CA ASN A 179 -25.32 -17.17 2.80
C ASN A 179 -25.95 -15.99 2.07
N VAL A 180 -26.20 -16.16 0.78
CA VAL A 180 -26.71 -15.10 -0.11
C VAL A 180 -28.06 -15.52 -0.65
N LYS A 181 -29.03 -14.62 -0.54
CA LYS A 181 -30.31 -14.74 -1.21
C LYS A 181 -30.30 -13.85 -2.44
N SER A 182 -30.71 -14.41 -3.57
CA SER A 182 -30.94 -13.63 -4.78
C SER A 182 -32.28 -13.93 -5.41
N ASP A 183 -32.91 -12.87 -5.93
CA ASP A 183 -34.16 -12.93 -6.69
C ASP A 183 -33.92 -13.29 -8.16
N LYS A 184 -32.65 -13.32 -8.62
CA LYS A 184 -32.26 -13.52 -10.02
C LYS A 184 -30.96 -14.30 -10.12
N ASP A 185 -30.80 -15.06 -11.20
CA ASP A 185 -29.52 -15.64 -11.59
C ASP A 185 -28.64 -14.53 -12.18
N ILE A 186 -27.64 -14.07 -11.41
CA ILE A 186 -26.81 -12.92 -11.77
C ILE A 186 -25.41 -13.02 -11.20
N LYS A 187 -24.44 -12.89 -12.11
CA LYS A 187 -23.01 -12.83 -11.78
C LYS A 187 -22.70 -11.68 -10.80
N GLY A 188 -22.06 -12.03 -9.70
CA GLY A 188 -21.60 -11.11 -8.65
C GLY A 188 -20.09 -11.15 -8.45
N ILE A 189 -19.55 -10.10 -7.83
CA ILE A 189 -18.18 -10.10 -7.30
C ILE A 189 -18.28 -10.03 -5.79
N VAL A 190 -17.74 -11.02 -5.10
CA VAL A 190 -17.57 -11.00 -3.64
C VAL A 190 -16.23 -10.35 -3.33
N ARG A 191 -16.22 -9.36 -2.44
CA ARG A 191 -15.00 -8.74 -1.89
C ARG A 191 -15.03 -8.82 -0.37
N ILE A 192 -13.97 -9.33 0.23
CA ILE A 192 -13.85 -9.52 1.68
C ILE A 192 -12.76 -8.60 2.20
N PHE A 193 -13.06 -7.83 3.24
CA PHE A 193 -12.14 -6.91 3.89
C PHE A 193 -12.01 -7.20 5.39
N MET A 194 -10.82 -7.02 5.95
CA MET A 194 -10.56 -7.01 7.39
C MET A 194 -10.22 -5.60 7.85
N GLY A 195 -10.88 -5.12 8.90
CA GLY A 195 -10.62 -3.82 9.51
C GLY A 195 -10.66 -3.88 11.03
N PRO A 196 -10.38 -2.76 11.71
CA PRO A 196 -10.46 -2.69 13.17
C PRO A 196 -11.89 -2.97 13.68
N SER A 197 -12.04 -3.50 14.90
CA SER A 197 -13.37 -3.71 15.50
C SER A 197 -13.93 -2.41 16.10
N TYR A 198 -15.25 -2.39 16.29
CA TYR A 198 -15.99 -1.35 17.00
C TYR A 198 -15.69 -1.27 18.50
N ASP A 199 -15.07 -2.30 19.08
CA ASP A 199 -14.92 -2.45 20.54
C ASP A 199 -13.82 -1.59 21.19
N ASP A 200 -13.11 -0.77 20.41
CA ASP A 200 -12.26 0.27 20.97
C ASP A 200 -13.13 1.43 21.47
N LYS A 201 -12.99 1.77 22.78
CA LYS A 201 -13.68 2.86 23.52
C LYS A 201 -13.72 4.24 22.82
N TYR A 202 -13.04 4.40 21.70
CA TYR A 202 -12.82 5.66 20.98
C TYR A 202 -13.78 5.90 19.81
N PHE A 203 -14.62 4.93 19.42
CA PHE A 203 -15.47 5.07 18.23
C PHE A 203 -16.97 5.23 18.58
N LYS A 204 -17.49 6.46 18.45
CA LYS A 204 -18.94 6.68 18.41
C LYS A 204 -19.50 6.10 17.10
N VAL A 205 -20.57 5.31 17.22
CA VAL A 205 -21.06 4.30 16.26
C VAL A 205 -21.42 4.83 14.86
N GLN A 206 -21.86 6.09 14.71
CA GLN A 206 -22.42 6.56 13.43
C GLN A 206 -21.39 6.92 12.34
N ASN A 207 -20.19 7.35 12.71
CA ASN A 207 -19.18 7.82 11.75
C ASN A 207 -17.97 6.89 11.65
N TYR A 208 -18.06 5.67 12.19
CA TYR A 208 -16.94 4.74 12.23
C TYR A 208 -16.30 4.53 10.85
N PHE A 209 -17.12 4.20 9.85
CA PHE A 209 -16.63 3.96 8.48
C PHE A 209 -16.05 5.23 7.85
N TYR A 210 -16.61 6.41 8.13
CA TYR A 210 -16.08 7.68 7.63
C TYR A 210 -14.64 7.94 8.11
N TYR A 211 -14.30 7.55 9.34
CA TYR A 211 -12.94 7.72 9.88
C TYR A 211 -12.00 6.55 9.62
N ASN A 212 -12.52 5.37 9.29
CA ASN A 212 -11.74 4.13 9.20
C ASN A 212 -11.75 3.46 7.83
N TRP A 213 -12.41 4.01 6.80
CA TRP A 213 -12.53 3.37 5.48
C TRP A 213 -11.17 2.94 4.88
N TYR A 214 -10.10 3.66 5.17
CA TYR A 214 -8.73 3.35 4.71
C TYR A 214 -7.95 2.39 5.62
N ASN A 215 -8.51 1.98 6.76
CA ASN A 215 -7.91 1.02 7.68
C ASN A 215 -8.34 -0.44 7.37
N PHE A 216 -9.04 -0.66 6.26
CA PHE A 216 -9.48 -1.97 5.81
C PHE A 216 -8.50 -2.57 4.79
N VAL A 217 -8.13 -3.83 5.00
CA VAL A 217 -7.26 -4.60 4.11
C VAL A 217 -8.11 -5.62 3.35
N GLU A 218 -7.97 -5.67 2.03
CA GLU A 218 -8.63 -6.68 1.19
C GLU A 218 -8.01 -8.06 1.46
N LEU A 219 -8.85 -9.04 1.78
CA LEU A 219 -8.44 -10.42 2.04
C LEU A 219 -8.66 -11.31 0.81
N ASP A 220 -9.78 -11.12 0.12
CA ASP A 220 -10.18 -11.98 -0.99
C ASP A 220 -11.13 -11.24 -1.96
N LYS A 221 -11.10 -11.68 -3.23
CA LYS A 221 -11.92 -11.18 -4.31
C LYS A 221 -12.13 -12.27 -5.36
N PHE A 222 -13.39 -12.69 -5.52
CA PHE A 222 -13.75 -13.72 -6.49
C PHE A 222 -15.11 -13.45 -7.13
N ILE A 223 -15.32 -14.05 -8.31
CA ILE A 223 -16.57 -13.98 -9.06
C ILE A 223 -17.44 -15.17 -8.66
N VAL A 224 -18.73 -14.92 -8.48
CA VAL A 224 -19.76 -15.95 -8.27
C VAL A 224 -20.84 -15.78 -9.33
N ASP A 225 -21.49 -16.89 -9.69
CA ASP A 225 -22.67 -16.90 -10.56
C ASP A 225 -23.95 -16.89 -9.72
#